data_AF-A0A0F8Y4V3-F1
#
_entry.id   AF-A0A0F8Y4V3-F1
#
_cell.length_a   1.000
_cell.length_b   1.000
_cell.length_c   1.000
_cell.angle_alpha   90.00
_cell.angle_beta   90.00
_cell.angle_gamma   90.00
#
_symmetry.space_group_name_H-M   'P 1'
#
loop_
_entity.id
_entity.type
_entity.pdbx_description
1 polymer ?
#
loop_
_entity_poly.entity_id
_entity_poly.type
_entity_poly.pdbx_seq_one_letter_code
_entity_poly.pdbx_strand_id
1 'polypeptide(L)'
;MFLYDYGPGDGTLLFLPIDQGIEHGPRDFFPNPASKDPDYQFRLAAEAGYSALACEIGMATKYYPAYAGQVPLLLKLNGKTEVPSADEAFSPCNASVEDAVRLGADAVGYTLYF
;
A
#
# COMPACT_ATOMS: atom_id res chain seq x y z
N MET A 1 9.49 14.59 9.71
CA MET A 1 8.07 14.24 9.53
C MET A 1 7.88 13.65 8.13
N PHE A 2 6.93 12.71 7.95
CA PHE A 2 6.60 12.01 6.70
C PHE A 2 6.67 12.84 5.39
N LEU A 3 6.19 14.09 5.39
CA LEU A 3 6.23 15.01 4.23
C LEU A 3 7.62 15.58 3.89
N TYR A 4 8.59 15.48 4.81
CA TYR A 4 9.85 16.21 4.75
C TYR A 4 11.08 15.30 4.84
N ASP A 5 10.97 14.15 5.51
CA ASP A 5 12.11 13.28 5.78
C ASP A 5 12.20 12.09 4.80
N TYR A 6 11.11 11.78 4.10
CA TYR A 6 10.99 10.62 3.21
C TYR A 6 10.56 11.03 1.80
N GLY A 7 10.96 10.24 0.80
CA GLY A 7 10.67 10.57 -0.59
C GLY A 7 11.48 11.78 -1.09
N PRO A 8 10.90 12.54 -2.04
CA PRO A 8 11.51 13.77 -2.53
C PRO A 8 11.68 14.86 -1.46
N GLY A 9 10.97 14.77 -0.32
CA GLY A 9 11.03 15.74 0.76
C GLY A 9 10.34 17.07 0.41
N ASP A 10 10.61 18.10 1.22
CA ASP A 10 10.16 19.48 1.00
C ASP A 10 8.64 19.66 0.80
N GLY A 11 7.85 18.80 1.45
CA GLY A 11 6.39 18.81 1.36
C GLY A 11 5.83 18.07 0.15
N THR A 12 6.67 17.32 -0.57
CA THR A 12 6.28 16.52 -1.73
C THR A 12 6.17 15.04 -1.35
N LEU A 13 5.13 14.38 -1.84
CA LEU A 13 4.86 12.97 -1.55
C LEU A 13 4.99 12.12 -2.82
N LEU A 14 5.73 11.03 -2.71
CA LEU A 14 5.83 9.98 -3.72
C LEU A 14 5.52 8.63 -3.07
N PHE A 15 4.32 8.10 -3.34
CA PHE A 15 3.90 6.81 -2.81
C PHE A 15 4.14 5.69 -3.80
N LEU A 16 4.47 4.51 -3.27
CA LEU A 16 4.42 3.26 -4.02
C LEU A 16 3.13 2.50 -3.66
N PRO A 17 2.08 2.56 -4.51
CA PRO A 17 0.87 1.76 -4.32
C PRO A 17 1.12 0.27 -4.65
N ILE A 18 0.66 -0.61 -3.76
CA ILE A 18 0.79 -2.08 -3.85
C ILE A 18 -0.57 -2.77 -3.58
N ASP A 19 -1.68 -2.05 -3.70
CA ASP A 19 -3.06 -2.53 -3.52
C ASP A 19 -3.64 -3.24 -4.76
N GLN A 20 -3.02 -3.05 -5.92
CA GLN A 20 -3.42 -3.65 -7.22
C GLN A 20 -3.61 -5.18 -7.23
N GLY A 21 -2.96 -5.92 -6.32
CA GLY A 21 -3.14 -7.36 -6.22
C GLY A 21 -4.58 -7.77 -5.86
N ILE A 22 -5.27 -6.95 -5.07
CA ILE A 22 -6.71 -7.12 -4.80
C ILE A 22 -7.55 -6.56 -5.96
N GLU A 23 -7.15 -5.41 -6.51
CA GLU A 23 -7.95 -4.72 -7.52
C GLU A 23 -7.98 -5.41 -8.89
N HIS A 24 -6.89 -6.05 -9.30
CA HIS A 24 -6.68 -6.58 -10.65
C HIS A 24 -6.21 -8.04 -10.70
N GLY A 25 -6.01 -8.65 -9.54
CA GLY A 25 -5.46 -10.01 -9.44
C GLY A 25 -3.99 -10.10 -9.87
N PRO A 26 -3.48 -11.30 -10.19
CA PRO A 26 -2.05 -11.53 -10.33
C PRO A 26 -1.45 -11.03 -11.66
N ARG A 27 -2.30 -10.64 -12.63
CA ARG A 27 -1.89 -10.36 -14.01
C ARG A 27 -0.89 -9.22 -14.12
N ASP A 28 -0.99 -8.23 -13.22
CA ASP A 28 -0.12 -7.05 -13.20
C ASP A 28 1.31 -7.39 -12.76
N PHE A 29 1.52 -8.54 -12.14
CA PHE A 29 2.85 -9.02 -11.71
C PHE A 29 3.53 -9.92 -12.74
N PHE A 30 2.86 -10.29 -13.84
CA PHE A 30 3.44 -11.17 -14.85
C PHE A 30 4.56 -10.55 -15.68
N PRO A 31 4.51 -9.25 -16.06
CA PRO A 31 5.58 -8.63 -16.85
C PRO A 31 6.94 -8.58 -16.13
N ASN A 32 6.96 -8.53 -14.80
CA ASN A 32 8.18 -8.54 -14.00
C ASN A 32 8.22 -9.81 -13.12
N PRO A 33 8.93 -10.87 -13.50
CA PRO A 33 8.94 -12.12 -12.74
C PRO A 33 9.33 -11.99 -11.26
N ALA A 34 10.15 -11.01 -10.90
CA ALA A 34 10.55 -10.77 -9.52
C ALA A 34 9.39 -10.26 -8.65
N SER A 35 8.44 -9.51 -9.21
CA SER A 35 7.30 -8.96 -8.47
C SER A 35 6.22 -10.00 -8.14
N LYS A 36 6.40 -11.25 -8.57
CA LYS A 36 5.57 -12.38 -8.15
C LYS A 36 5.74 -12.72 -6.67
N ASP A 37 6.94 -12.49 -6.13
CA ASP A 37 7.16 -12.53 -4.69
C ASP A 37 6.84 -11.15 -4.12
N PRO A 38 5.81 -11.01 -3.27
CA PRO A 38 5.43 -9.69 -2.79
C PRO A 38 6.53 -8.99 -1.96
N ASP A 39 7.47 -9.74 -1.37
CA ASP A 39 8.65 -9.19 -0.69
C ASP A 39 9.43 -8.22 -1.58
N TYR A 40 9.48 -8.51 -2.90
CA TYR A 40 10.13 -7.65 -3.88
C TYR A 40 9.67 -6.18 -3.80
N GLN A 41 8.38 -5.96 -3.61
CA GLN A 41 7.78 -4.62 -3.63
C GLN A 41 8.11 -3.85 -2.36
N PHE A 42 8.16 -4.54 -1.22
CA PHE A 42 8.57 -3.95 0.05
C PHE A 42 10.06 -3.62 0.05
N ARG A 43 10.90 -4.52 -0.47
CA ARG A 43 12.34 -4.24 -0.67
C ARG A 43 12.55 -3.05 -1.58
N LEU A 44 11.86 -3.00 -2.72
CA LEU A 44 11.93 -1.87 -3.64
C LEU A 44 11.52 -0.56 -2.95
N ALA A 45 10.47 -0.58 -2.13
CA ALA A 45 10.01 0.60 -1.40
C ALA A 45 11.08 1.15 -0.45
N ALA A 46 11.75 0.24 0.29
CA ALA A 46 12.81 0.59 1.22
C ALA A 46 14.08 1.08 0.53
N GLU A 47 14.46 0.48 -0.60
CA GLU A 47 15.70 0.82 -1.33
C GLU A 47 15.57 2.08 -2.19
N ALA A 48 14.39 2.34 -2.77
CA ALA A 48 14.19 3.44 -3.70
C ALA A 48 13.80 4.77 -3.05
N GLY A 49 13.65 4.79 -1.71
CA GLY A 49 13.41 6.00 -0.95
C GLY A 49 12.05 6.65 -1.23
N TYR A 50 10.97 5.88 -1.20
CA TYR A 50 9.61 6.41 -1.32
C TYR A 50 9.17 7.17 -0.06
N SER A 51 8.19 8.08 -0.18
CA SER A 51 7.56 8.72 0.97
C SER A 51 6.76 7.71 1.82
N ALA A 52 6.16 6.71 1.17
CA ALA A 52 5.49 5.59 1.82
C ALA A 52 5.25 4.45 0.83
N LEU A 53 5.08 3.24 1.37
CA LEU A 53 4.35 2.19 0.67
C LEU A 53 2.86 2.23 1.08
N ALA A 54 1.97 2.06 0.11
CA ALA A 54 0.53 2.02 0.35
C ALA A 54 0.00 0.61 0.03
N CYS A 55 -0.51 -0.10 1.03
CA CYS A 55 -1.00 -1.47 0.82
C CYS A 55 -2.11 -1.87 1.79
N GLU A 56 -2.77 -2.97 1.43
CA GLU A 56 -3.88 -3.59 2.15
C GLU A 56 -3.43 -4.36 3.40
N ILE A 57 -4.34 -4.55 4.35
CA ILE A 57 -4.04 -5.11 5.68
C ILE A 57 -3.32 -6.48 5.66
N GLY A 58 -3.65 -7.36 4.71
CA GLY A 58 -3.02 -8.66 4.60
C GLY A 58 -1.55 -8.56 4.20
N MET A 59 -1.23 -7.65 3.28
CA MET A 59 0.13 -7.38 2.81
C MET A 59 0.95 -6.70 3.90
N ALA A 60 0.38 -5.66 4.52
CA ALA A 60 1.01 -4.95 5.62
C ALA A 60 1.32 -5.90 6.78
N THR A 61 0.35 -6.70 7.21
CA THR A 61 0.54 -7.63 8.34
C THR A 61 1.64 -8.66 8.08
N LYS A 62 1.74 -9.17 6.85
CA LYS A 62 2.68 -10.25 6.52
C LYS A 62 4.11 -9.78 6.25
N TYR A 63 4.28 -8.66 5.54
CA TYR A 63 5.59 -8.25 5.02
C TYR A 63 6.14 -6.98 5.66
N TYR A 64 5.29 -6.03 6.07
CA TYR A 64 5.76 -4.75 6.64
C TYR A 64 6.65 -4.89 7.89
N PRO A 65 6.44 -5.84 8.83
CA PRO A 65 7.28 -5.93 10.03
C PRO A 65 8.80 -6.03 9.75
N ALA A 66 9.20 -6.57 8.59
CA ALA A 66 10.62 -6.64 8.20
C ALA A 66 11.20 -5.29 7.71
N TYR A 67 10.34 -4.33 7.34
CA TYR A 67 10.69 -3.04 6.74
C TYR A 67 10.28 -1.84 7.61
N ALA A 68 9.65 -2.10 8.76
CA ALA A 68 9.23 -1.06 9.69
C ALA A 68 10.43 -0.16 10.08
N GLY A 69 10.24 1.15 9.94
CA GLY A 69 11.28 2.15 10.18
C GLY A 69 12.27 2.38 9.03
N GLN A 70 12.23 1.56 7.97
CA GLN A 70 13.02 1.79 6.75
C GLN A 70 12.22 2.59 5.71
N VAL A 71 10.93 2.30 5.61
CA VAL A 71 9.98 3.01 4.74
C VAL A 71 8.65 3.20 5.49
N PRO A 72 8.02 4.38 5.42
CA PRO A 72 6.73 4.62 6.06
C PRO A 72 5.61 3.76 5.48
N LEU A 73 4.61 3.44 6.30
CA LEU A 73 3.42 2.70 5.87
C LEU A 73 2.19 3.60 5.83
N LEU A 74 1.51 3.59 4.69
CA LEU A 74 0.14 4.05 4.55
C LEU A 74 -0.77 2.82 4.46
N LEU A 75 -1.53 2.53 5.52
CA LEU A 75 -2.46 1.40 5.52
C LEU A 75 -3.72 1.78 4.73
N LYS A 76 -3.98 1.05 3.66
CA LYS A 76 -5.24 1.17 2.91
C LYS A 76 -6.34 0.45 3.68
N LEU A 77 -7.38 1.18 4.07
CA LEU A 77 -8.47 0.64 4.91
C LEU A 77 -9.61 0.01 4.10
N ASN A 78 -9.62 0.26 2.80
CA ASN A 78 -10.58 -0.29 1.86
C ASN A 78 -9.96 -0.47 0.48
N GLY A 79 -10.46 -1.46 -0.25
CA GLY A 79 -10.09 -1.71 -1.63
C GLY A 79 -11.25 -2.31 -2.39
N LYS A 80 -11.30 -2.08 -3.70
CA LYS A 80 -12.25 -2.73 -4.59
C LYS A 80 -11.65 -4.00 -5.19
N THR A 81 -12.52 -4.83 -5.77
CA THR A 81 -12.08 -5.86 -6.71
C THR A 81 -12.64 -5.53 -8.10
N GLU A 82 -12.37 -6.36 -9.12
CA GLU A 82 -13.03 -6.23 -10.43
C GLU A 82 -14.51 -6.65 -10.42
N VAL A 83 -15.00 -7.16 -9.28
CA VAL A 83 -16.40 -7.56 -9.07
C VAL A 83 -16.94 -6.84 -7.83
N PRO A 84 -18.01 -6.05 -7.93
CA PRO A 84 -18.77 -5.68 -9.14
C PRO A 84 -17.95 -4.81 -10.12
N SER A 85 -18.52 -4.55 -11.31
CA SER A 85 -17.85 -3.73 -12.32
C SER A 85 -17.62 -2.29 -11.80
N ALA A 86 -16.73 -1.56 -12.48
CA ALA A 86 -16.41 -0.18 -12.11
C ALA A 86 -17.63 0.78 -12.18
N ASP A 87 -18.65 0.45 -12.98
CA ASP A 87 -19.90 1.23 -13.07
C ASP A 87 -20.74 1.13 -11.78
N GLU A 88 -20.55 0.06 -11.02
CA GLU A 88 -21.18 -0.18 -9.71
C GLU A 88 -20.10 -0.27 -8.63
N ALA A 89 -19.15 0.67 -8.64
CA ALA A 89 -17.96 0.63 -7.81
C ALA A 89 -18.28 0.35 -6.33
N PHE A 90 -17.72 -0.77 -5.83
CA PHE A 90 -17.85 -1.18 -4.44
C PHE A 90 -16.47 -1.47 -3.86
N SER A 91 -16.08 -0.69 -2.85
CA SER A 91 -14.79 -0.77 -2.16
C SER A 91 -15.02 -1.00 -0.66
N PRO A 92 -15.21 -2.27 -0.24
CA PRO A 92 -15.48 -2.60 1.15
C PRO A 92 -14.33 -2.20 2.07
N CYS A 93 -14.69 -1.69 3.24
CA CYS A 93 -13.76 -1.52 4.35
C CYS A 93 -13.33 -2.90 4.86
N ASN A 94 -12.02 -3.15 4.92
CA ASN A 94 -11.43 -4.44 5.28
C ASN A 94 -10.35 -4.31 6.38
N ALA A 95 -10.08 -3.09 6.86
CA ALA A 95 -9.19 -2.81 7.96
C ALA A 95 -9.71 -1.63 8.81
N SER A 96 -9.22 -1.53 10.03
CA SER A 96 -9.57 -0.45 10.97
C SER A 96 -8.42 0.54 11.19
N VAL A 97 -8.71 1.70 11.78
CA VAL A 97 -7.66 2.63 12.23
C VAL A 97 -6.83 1.98 13.34
N GLU A 98 -7.45 1.16 14.18
CA GLU A 98 -6.81 0.37 15.23
C GLU A 98 -5.79 -0.61 14.64
N ASP A 99 -6.06 -1.20 13.47
CA ASP A 99 -5.09 -2.02 12.75
C ASP A 99 -3.88 -1.19 12.27
N ALA A 100 -4.13 0.03 11.79
CA ALA A 100 -3.06 0.94 11.38
C ALA A 100 -2.14 1.27 12.55
N VAL A 101 -2.73 1.62 13.71
CA VAL A 101 -1.98 1.88 14.95
C VAL A 101 -1.20 0.65 15.40
N ARG A 102 -1.84 -0.54 15.38
CA ARG A 102 -1.21 -1.82 15.76
C ARG A 102 0.00 -2.16 14.89
N LEU A 103 -0.05 -1.82 13.60
CA LEU A 103 1.04 -2.04 12.66
C LEU A 103 2.11 -0.94 12.68
N GLY A 104 1.88 0.15 13.40
CA GLY A 104 2.77 1.32 13.38
C GLY A 104 2.75 2.04 12.03
N ALA A 105 1.59 2.10 11.37
CA ALA A 105 1.42 2.87 10.15
C ALA A 105 1.49 4.38 10.43
N ASP A 106 2.10 5.12 9.52
CA ASP A 106 2.25 6.58 9.58
C ASP A 106 1.01 7.31 9.06
N ALA A 107 0.21 6.63 8.22
CA ALA A 107 -0.99 7.18 7.61
C ALA A 107 -2.04 6.08 7.31
N VAL A 108 -3.27 6.52 7.05
CA VAL A 108 -4.34 5.67 6.52
C VAL A 108 -4.85 6.22 5.19
N GLY A 109 -5.25 5.33 4.28
CA GLY A 109 -5.84 5.68 2.99
C GLY A 109 -7.22 5.08 2.82
N TYR A 110 -8.14 5.85 2.24
CA TYR A 110 -9.51 5.43 1.94
C TYR A 110 -9.93 5.93 0.56
N THR A 111 -10.51 5.06 -0.26
CA THR A 111 -11.03 5.39 -1.59
C THR A 111 -12.53 5.67 -1.50
N LEU A 112 -12.97 6.78 -2.06
CA LEU A 112 -14.37 7.18 -2.18
C LEU A 112 -14.73 7.33 -3.66
N TYR A 113 -15.85 6.75 -4.08
CA TYR A 113 -16.43 6.93 -5.40
C TYR A 113 -17.63 7.89 -5.27
N PHE A 114 -17.65 8.94 -6.10
CA PHE A 114 -18.68 10.00 -6.10
C PHE A 114 -19.51 9.94 -7.38
#